data_AF-A0A7W7CPW4-F1
#
_entry.id   AF-A0A7W7CPW4-F1
#
_cell.length_a   1.000
_cell.length_b   1.000
_cell.length_c   1.000
_cell.angle_alpha   90.00
_cell.angle_beta   90.00
_cell.angle_gamma   90.00
#
_symmetry.space_group_name_H-M   'P 1'
#
loop_
_entity.id
_entity.type
_entity.pdbx_description
1 polymer ?
#
loop_
_entity_poly.entity_id
_entity_poly.type
_entity_poly.pdbx_seq_one_letter_code
_entity_poly.pdbx_strand_id
1 'polypeptide(L)'
;MSYQLYAAVGPYDLLREIAGAPVAPLRHRMGLVPLRPGHEPELKNWSRTAAIGEVEADFFGGDGYQTASLWRAGQRVWGPSHTEEFPTARRPDWPINAVLARLGVVPEPRNARPEHHDLFHEVGLGAERDHEGWDRRAAEAQTYRTYDEWHADQQKEREAAARRAADMRLARIEAPLDGAEVMRVLEIPAGPQVGAAIHFLRSLVAERGELSRTDAEAALQAWNSQARTRFPSR
;
A
#
# COMPACT_ATOMS: atom_id res chain seq x y z
N MET A 1 -21.08 -1.71 8.11
CA MET A 1 -19.95 -0.79 8.37
C MET A 1 -20.17 0.44 7.53
N SER A 2 -20.11 1.65 8.10
CA SER A 2 -20.29 2.90 7.37
C SER A 2 -18.99 3.37 6.71
N TYR A 3 -19.12 4.14 5.64
CA TYR A 3 -18.04 4.88 5.01
C TYR A 3 -18.52 6.31 4.73
N GLN A 4 -17.80 7.30 5.24
CA GLN A 4 -18.10 8.72 5.05
C GLN A 4 -16.85 9.46 4.59
N LEU A 5 -16.97 10.15 3.47
CA LEU A 5 -15.91 10.97 2.91
C LEU A 5 -16.48 12.29 2.44
N TYR A 6 -15.84 13.37 2.83
CA TYR A 6 -16.03 14.67 2.18
C TYR A 6 -14.69 15.38 2.13
N ALA A 7 -14.10 15.49 0.93
CA ALA A 7 -12.70 15.86 0.80
C ALA A 7 -12.35 16.50 -0.55
N ALA A 8 -11.22 17.20 -0.56
CA ALA A 8 -10.50 17.63 -1.75
C ALA A 8 -9.40 16.61 -2.07
N VAL A 9 -9.26 16.25 -3.34
CA VAL A 9 -8.22 15.37 -3.87
C VAL A 9 -7.47 16.08 -4.99
N GLY A 10 -6.14 15.91 -5.03
CA GLY A 10 -5.29 16.54 -6.03
C GLY A 10 -3.83 16.10 -5.87
N PRO A 11 -2.87 16.67 -6.63
CA PRO A 11 -1.47 16.33 -6.50
C PRO A 11 -0.97 16.61 -5.07
N TYR A 12 -0.36 15.62 -4.41
CA TYR A 12 -0.01 15.66 -2.99
C TYR A 12 0.87 16.85 -2.64
N ASP A 13 1.99 17.02 -3.36
CA ASP A 13 2.97 18.06 -3.07
C ASP A 13 2.37 19.47 -3.25
N LEU A 14 1.58 19.67 -4.31
CA LEU A 14 0.89 20.96 -4.55
C LEU A 14 -0.20 21.24 -3.53
N LEU A 15 -0.97 20.23 -3.12
CA LEU A 15 -1.98 20.36 -2.06
C LEU A 15 -1.33 20.82 -0.75
N ARG A 16 -0.15 20.30 -0.41
CA ARG A 16 0.56 20.73 0.81
C ARG A 16 0.98 22.19 0.79
N GLU A 17 1.31 22.71 -0.39
CA GLU A 17 1.70 24.11 -0.56
C GLU A 17 0.49 25.05 -0.45
N ILE A 18 -0.67 24.65 -1.00
CA ILE A 18 -1.83 25.55 -1.17
C ILE A 18 -2.90 25.39 -0.10
N ALA A 19 -3.05 24.22 0.52
CA ALA A 19 -4.16 23.93 1.42
C ALA A 19 -4.05 24.62 2.77
N GLY A 20 -2.83 24.90 3.23
CA GLY A 20 -2.59 25.39 4.60
C GLY A 20 -3.05 24.40 5.69
N ALA A 21 -3.26 23.14 5.32
CA ALA A 21 -3.76 22.07 6.15
C ALA A 21 -2.95 20.78 5.91
N PRO A 22 -2.95 19.85 6.89
CA PRO A 22 -2.35 18.53 6.71
C PRO A 22 -2.96 17.80 5.51
N VAL A 23 -2.12 17.13 4.72
CA VAL A 23 -2.57 16.37 3.53
C VAL A 23 -2.31 14.89 3.76
N ALA A 24 -3.35 14.07 3.65
CA ALA A 24 -3.23 12.62 3.69
C ALA A 24 -2.69 12.11 2.34
N PRO A 25 -1.61 11.31 2.32
CA PRO A 25 -1.07 10.76 1.10
C PRO A 25 -1.93 9.60 0.58
N LEU A 26 -2.23 9.68 -0.72
CA LEU A 26 -2.86 8.65 -1.54
C LEU A 26 -1.82 8.04 -2.49
N ARG A 27 -2.15 6.96 -3.19
CA ARG A 27 -1.28 6.44 -4.27
C ARG A 27 -1.31 7.37 -5.49
N HIS A 28 -0.47 7.09 -6.49
CA HIS A 28 -0.38 7.90 -7.72
C HIS A 28 -0.03 9.38 -7.49
N ARG A 29 0.79 9.66 -6.46
CA ARG A 29 1.18 11.03 -6.05
C ARG A 29 -0.01 11.95 -5.73
N MET A 30 -1.16 11.38 -5.40
CA MET A 30 -2.33 12.15 -4.99
C MET A 30 -2.30 12.40 -3.47
N GLY A 31 -2.99 13.45 -3.05
CA GLY A 31 -3.23 13.79 -1.66
C GLY A 31 -4.70 14.07 -1.43
N LEU A 32 -5.08 14.03 -0.16
CA LEU A 32 -6.45 14.25 0.30
C LEU A 32 -6.48 15.23 1.47
N VAL A 33 -7.41 16.17 1.44
CA VAL A 33 -7.70 17.10 2.53
C VAL A 33 -9.19 17.00 2.88
N PRO A 34 -9.58 16.58 4.09
CA PRO A 34 -10.98 16.60 4.50
C PRO A 34 -11.56 18.02 4.44
N LEU A 35 -12.74 18.17 3.86
CA LEU A 35 -13.41 19.46 3.68
C LEU A 35 -14.36 19.74 4.84
N ARG A 36 -14.50 21.03 5.17
CA ARG A 36 -15.46 21.52 6.18
C ARG A 36 -16.60 22.28 5.48
N PRO A 37 -17.76 22.45 6.12
CA PRO A 37 -18.84 23.26 5.53
C PRO A 37 -18.34 24.66 5.12
N GLY A 38 -18.73 25.12 3.94
CA GLY A 38 -18.34 26.44 3.42
C GLY A 38 -16.99 26.53 2.70
N HIS A 39 -16.35 25.40 2.40
CA HIS A 39 -15.02 25.28 1.74
C HIS A 39 -14.94 25.71 0.26
N GLU A 40 -16.04 26.16 -0.36
CA GLU A 40 -16.06 26.52 -1.79
C GLU A 40 -15.04 27.63 -2.15
N PRO A 41 -14.83 28.68 -1.32
CA PRO A 41 -13.78 29.66 -1.55
C PRO A 41 -12.37 29.06 -1.58
N GLU A 42 -12.08 28.08 -0.72
CA GLU A 42 -10.82 27.37 -0.65
C GLU A 42 -10.59 26.57 -1.93
N LEU A 43 -11.58 25.81 -2.40
CA LEU A 43 -11.49 25.08 -3.68
C LEU A 43 -11.28 26.03 -4.86
N LYS A 44 -11.96 27.19 -4.89
CA LYS A 44 -11.72 28.22 -5.90
C LYS A 44 -10.30 28.77 -5.83
N ASN A 45 -9.76 28.96 -4.64
CA ASN A 45 -8.39 29.47 -4.48
C ASN A 45 -7.35 28.41 -4.88
N TRP A 46 -7.42 27.22 -4.31
CA TRP A 46 -6.49 26.11 -4.58
C TRP A 46 -6.49 25.71 -6.04
N SER A 47 -7.68 25.69 -6.67
CA SER A 47 -7.80 25.29 -8.06
C SER A 47 -7.17 26.24 -9.09
N ARG A 48 -6.74 27.44 -8.66
CA ARG A 48 -5.93 28.34 -9.50
C ARG A 48 -4.50 27.81 -9.71
N THR A 49 -3.99 27.01 -8.78
CA THR A 49 -2.63 26.45 -8.84
C THR A 49 -2.61 25.03 -9.40
N ALA A 50 -3.57 24.18 -9.00
CA ALA A 50 -3.63 22.77 -9.40
C ALA A 50 -5.07 22.34 -9.70
N ALA A 51 -5.28 21.28 -10.48
CA ALA A 51 -6.62 20.71 -10.59
C ALA A 51 -7.02 20.03 -9.26
N ILE A 52 -8.23 20.29 -8.77
CA ILE A 52 -8.74 19.76 -7.49
C ILE A 52 -10.07 19.02 -7.75
N GLY A 53 -10.15 17.77 -7.31
CA GLY A 53 -11.40 17.01 -7.24
C GLY A 53 -12.06 17.22 -5.89
N GLU A 54 -13.29 17.70 -5.88
CA GLU A 54 -14.18 17.66 -4.72
C GLU A 54 -14.89 16.31 -4.74
N VAL A 55 -14.76 15.51 -3.68
CA VAL A 55 -15.36 14.17 -3.58
C VAL A 55 -16.17 14.03 -2.31
N GLU A 56 -17.31 13.37 -2.45
CA GLU A 56 -18.23 13.06 -1.37
C GLU A 56 -18.72 11.62 -1.52
N ALA A 57 -18.80 10.90 -0.41
CA ALA A 57 -19.41 9.59 -0.35
C ALA A 57 -19.99 9.34 1.05
N ASP A 58 -21.19 8.78 1.10
CA ASP A 58 -21.76 8.21 2.31
C ASP A 58 -22.36 6.84 1.95
N PHE A 59 -21.88 5.78 2.61
CA PHE A 59 -22.38 4.43 2.45
C PHE A 59 -22.69 3.79 3.79
N PHE A 60 -23.88 3.19 3.89
CA PHE A 60 -24.32 2.42 5.04
C PHE A 60 -25.14 1.21 4.59
N GLY A 61 -24.73 0.01 5.01
CA GLY A 61 -25.53 -1.21 4.78
C GLY A 61 -25.63 -1.68 3.33
N GLY A 62 -24.80 -1.14 2.41
CA GLY A 62 -24.85 -1.45 0.97
C GLY A 62 -25.55 -0.38 0.14
N ASP A 63 -26.28 0.51 0.80
CA ASP A 63 -26.87 1.71 0.21
C ASP A 63 -25.96 2.91 0.44
N GLY A 64 -26.03 3.90 -0.43
CA GLY A 64 -25.23 5.11 -0.32
C GLY A 64 -25.17 5.91 -1.60
N TYR A 65 -24.35 6.94 -1.59
CA TYR A 65 -24.17 7.80 -2.75
C TYR A 65 -22.72 8.23 -2.93
N GLN A 66 -22.44 8.72 -4.12
CA GLN A 66 -21.23 9.47 -4.42
C GLN A 66 -21.60 10.78 -5.10
N THR A 67 -20.89 11.84 -4.76
CA THR A 67 -20.89 13.10 -5.50
C THR A 67 -19.46 13.50 -5.79
N ALA A 68 -19.19 14.01 -6.99
CA ALA A 68 -17.88 14.56 -7.29
C ALA A 68 -17.93 15.75 -8.27
N SER A 69 -16.99 16.67 -8.11
CA SER A 69 -16.78 17.82 -9.00
C SER A 69 -15.30 18.04 -9.27
N LEU A 70 -14.97 18.61 -10.44
CA LEU A 70 -13.61 19.02 -10.77
C LEU A 70 -13.51 20.54 -10.80
N TRP A 71 -12.52 21.06 -10.10
CA TRP A 71 -12.18 22.47 -10.03
C TRP A 71 -10.85 22.75 -10.75
N ARG A 72 -10.83 23.75 -11.63
CA ARG A 72 -9.64 24.25 -12.34
C ARG A 72 -9.76 25.75 -12.56
N ALA A 73 -8.64 26.46 -12.45
CA ALA A 73 -8.55 27.90 -12.66
C ALA A 73 -9.59 28.72 -11.85
N GLY A 74 -9.92 28.26 -10.64
CA GLY A 74 -10.91 28.90 -9.78
C GLY A 74 -12.38 28.69 -10.18
N GLN A 75 -12.66 27.75 -11.08
CA GLN A 75 -13.99 27.43 -11.55
C GLN A 75 -14.27 25.93 -11.44
N ARG A 76 -15.53 25.57 -11.20
CA ARG A 76 -15.99 24.18 -11.31
C ARG A 76 -16.19 23.87 -12.80
N VAL A 77 -15.29 23.06 -13.36
CA VAL A 77 -15.26 22.74 -14.80
C VAL A 77 -15.98 21.42 -15.13
N TRP A 78 -16.30 20.61 -14.12
CA TRP A 78 -17.12 19.41 -14.24
C TRP A 78 -17.83 19.09 -12.92
N GLY A 79 -18.99 18.46 -12.99
CA GLY A 79 -19.83 18.12 -11.83
C GLY A 79 -20.73 19.27 -11.34
N PRO A 80 -21.50 19.06 -10.25
CA PRO A 80 -21.52 17.85 -9.44
C PRO A 80 -22.14 16.67 -10.20
N SER A 81 -21.35 15.61 -10.36
CA SER A 81 -21.84 14.31 -10.81
C SER A 81 -22.24 13.53 -9.59
N HIS A 82 -23.47 13.01 -9.58
CA HIS A 82 -24.04 12.33 -8.43
C HIS A 82 -24.64 10.99 -8.85
N THR A 83 -24.55 9.99 -7.98
CA THR A 83 -25.25 8.71 -8.16
C THR A 83 -25.51 8.01 -6.84
N GLU A 84 -26.65 7.32 -6.77
CA GLU A 84 -27.02 6.34 -5.75
C GLU A 84 -27.04 4.91 -6.33
N GLU A 85 -26.82 4.77 -7.65
CA GLU A 85 -26.87 3.51 -8.38
C GLU A 85 -25.47 3.10 -8.88
N PHE A 86 -25.03 1.90 -8.50
CA PHE A 86 -23.65 1.46 -8.74
C PHE A 86 -23.56 0.19 -9.61
N PRO A 87 -23.98 0.24 -10.89
CA PRO A 87 -23.81 -0.90 -11.79
C PRO A 87 -22.33 -1.13 -12.09
N THR A 88 -21.84 -2.36 -11.89
CA THR A 88 -20.41 -2.70 -12.04
C THR A 88 -19.89 -2.41 -13.45
N ALA A 89 -20.73 -2.55 -14.49
CA ALA A 89 -20.35 -2.27 -15.88
C ALA A 89 -20.02 -0.79 -16.17
N ARG A 90 -20.33 0.14 -15.26
CA ARG A 90 -20.06 1.58 -15.38
C ARG A 90 -19.19 2.10 -14.24
N ARG A 91 -18.38 1.24 -13.63
CA ARG A 91 -17.49 1.62 -12.53
C ARG A 91 -16.58 2.81 -12.86
N PRO A 92 -16.02 2.95 -14.08
CA PRO A 92 -15.26 4.15 -14.46
C PRO A 92 -16.09 5.44 -14.49
N ASP A 93 -17.41 5.35 -14.68
CA ASP A 93 -18.32 6.50 -14.73
C ASP A 93 -18.81 6.92 -13.34
N TRP A 94 -18.56 6.12 -12.29
CA TRP A 94 -18.92 6.50 -10.92
C TRP A 94 -18.24 7.82 -10.55
N PRO A 95 -18.92 8.76 -9.86
CA PRO A 95 -18.46 10.13 -9.72
C PRO A 95 -17.01 10.27 -9.25
N ILE A 96 -16.60 9.49 -8.23
CA ILE A 96 -15.23 9.55 -7.70
C ILE A 96 -14.21 9.00 -8.71
N ASN A 97 -14.49 7.87 -9.37
CA ASN A 97 -13.61 7.34 -10.41
C ASN A 97 -13.49 8.31 -11.59
N ALA A 98 -14.61 8.90 -11.99
CA ALA A 98 -14.68 9.87 -13.08
C ALA A 98 -13.86 11.13 -12.77
N VAL A 99 -13.85 11.63 -11.53
CA VAL A 99 -13.02 12.78 -11.15
C VAL A 99 -11.55 12.43 -11.03
N LEU A 100 -11.20 11.25 -10.49
CA LEU A 100 -9.81 10.78 -10.39
C LEU A 100 -9.16 10.62 -11.77
N ALA A 101 -9.90 10.05 -12.73
CA ALA A 101 -9.44 9.96 -14.12
C ALA A 101 -9.17 11.36 -14.71
N ARG A 102 -10.04 12.34 -14.43
CA ARG A 102 -9.87 13.73 -14.88
C ARG A 102 -8.73 14.47 -14.17
N LEU A 103 -8.33 14.03 -12.97
CA LEU A 103 -7.13 14.49 -12.27
C LEU A 103 -5.85 13.86 -12.84
N GLY A 104 -5.96 12.92 -13.78
CA GLY A 104 -4.82 12.27 -14.43
C GLY A 104 -4.36 11.00 -13.75
N VAL A 105 -5.18 10.41 -12.86
CA VAL A 105 -4.90 9.08 -12.32
C VAL A 105 -5.10 8.06 -13.45
N VAL A 106 -4.02 7.39 -13.82
CA VAL A 106 -4.01 6.34 -14.83
C VAL A 106 -4.02 4.98 -14.13
N PRO A 107 -4.96 4.08 -14.47
CA PRO A 107 -4.98 2.72 -13.96
C PRO A 107 -3.66 1.98 -14.26
N GLU A 108 -3.09 1.28 -13.27
CA GLU A 108 -1.97 0.38 -13.50
C GLU A 108 -2.39 -0.69 -14.51
N PRO A 109 -1.55 -1.00 -15.53
CA PRO A 109 -1.82 -2.05 -16.49
C PRO A 109 -1.66 -3.44 -15.83
N ARG A 110 -2.57 -3.80 -14.92
CA ARG A 110 -2.67 -5.12 -14.30
C ARG A 110 -3.85 -5.87 -14.88
N ASN A 111 -3.67 -6.52 -16.03
CA ASN A 111 -4.51 -7.62 -16.56
C ASN A 111 -6.05 -7.48 -16.51
N ALA A 112 -6.59 -6.30 -16.26
CA ALA A 112 -8.01 -6.05 -16.02
C ALA A 112 -8.59 -5.27 -17.18
N ARG A 113 -9.76 -5.72 -17.66
CA ARG A 113 -10.51 -5.00 -18.68
C ARG A 113 -10.86 -3.58 -18.18
N PRO A 114 -10.91 -2.56 -19.04
CA PRO A 114 -11.14 -1.16 -18.64
C PRO A 114 -12.36 -0.96 -17.72
N GLU A 115 -13.43 -1.74 -17.91
CA GLU A 115 -14.64 -1.70 -17.10
C GLU A 115 -14.47 -2.12 -15.63
N HIS A 116 -13.34 -2.75 -15.27
CA HIS A 116 -13.02 -3.16 -13.90
C HIS A 116 -12.05 -2.23 -13.18
N HIS A 117 -11.61 -1.14 -13.82
CA HIS A 117 -10.70 -0.18 -13.19
C HIS A 117 -11.45 0.57 -12.09
N ASP A 118 -10.96 0.40 -10.87
CA ASP A 118 -11.50 1.06 -9.69
C ASP A 118 -10.46 2.03 -9.14
N LEU A 119 -10.52 3.27 -9.63
CA LEU A 119 -9.57 4.29 -9.25
C LEU A 119 -9.69 4.66 -7.76
N PHE A 120 -10.88 4.55 -7.16
CA PHE A 120 -11.09 4.75 -5.73
C PHE A 120 -10.23 3.79 -4.91
N HIS A 121 -10.28 2.49 -5.20
CA HIS A 121 -9.44 1.50 -4.51
C HIS A 121 -7.96 1.67 -4.87
N GLU A 122 -7.67 2.00 -6.13
CA GLU A 122 -6.32 2.11 -6.64
C GLU A 122 -5.53 3.27 -6.02
N VAL A 123 -6.12 4.46 -5.91
CA VAL A 123 -5.50 5.58 -5.18
C VAL A 123 -5.50 5.38 -3.67
N GLY A 124 -6.27 4.40 -3.17
CA GLY A 124 -6.30 4.04 -1.76
C GLY A 124 -7.29 4.84 -0.92
N LEU A 125 -8.38 5.35 -1.50
CA LEU A 125 -9.49 5.98 -0.75
C LEU A 125 -10.24 5.01 0.17
N GLY A 126 -9.95 3.71 0.08
CA GLY A 126 -10.42 2.70 1.04
C GLY A 126 -9.54 2.52 2.28
N ALA A 127 -8.48 3.33 2.45
CA ALA A 127 -7.55 3.19 3.59
C ALA A 127 -8.18 3.63 4.92
N GLU A 128 -9.01 4.69 4.89
CA GLU A 128 -9.74 5.20 6.05
C GLU A 128 -11.22 5.31 5.70
N ARG A 129 -12.09 5.36 6.72
CA ARG A 129 -13.55 5.29 6.53
C ARG A 129 -14.30 6.56 6.91
N ASP A 130 -13.65 7.48 7.59
CA ASP A 130 -14.24 8.71 8.11
C ASP A 130 -13.20 9.83 8.15
N HIS A 131 -13.66 11.04 8.46
CA HIS A 131 -12.80 12.22 8.55
C HIS A 131 -11.71 12.08 9.62
N GLU A 132 -11.99 11.42 10.74
CA GLU A 132 -11.03 11.26 11.84
C GLU A 132 -9.85 10.37 11.42
N GLY A 133 -10.12 9.27 10.73
CA GLY A 133 -9.09 8.42 10.14
C GLY A 133 -8.22 9.19 9.13
N TRP A 134 -8.85 9.95 8.25
CA TRP A 134 -8.13 10.77 7.27
C TRP A 134 -7.31 11.89 7.92
N ASP A 135 -7.83 12.58 8.93
CA ASP A 135 -7.13 13.62 9.68
C ASP A 135 -5.89 13.04 10.39
N ARG A 136 -6.01 11.85 10.99
CA ARG A 136 -4.87 11.15 11.63
C ARG A 136 -3.80 10.77 10.62
N ARG A 137 -4.20 10.18 9.50
CA ARG A 137 -3.30 9.81 8.39
C ARG A 137 -2.58 11.04 7.84
N ALA A 138 -3.28 12.15 7.69
CA ALA A 138 -2.69 13.43 7.29
C ALA A 138 -1.66 13.91 8.31
N ALA A 139 -1.97 13.82 9.61
CA ALA A 139 -1.08 14.21 10.69
C ALA A 139 0.22 13.40 10.73
N GLU A 140 0.12 12.07 10.60
CA GLU A 140 1.30 11.19 10.53
C GLU A 140 2.20 11.54 9.34
N ALA A 141 1.60 11.89 8.20
CA ALA A 141 2.33 12.21 6.97
C ALA A 141 2.97 13.61 6.95
N GLN A 142 2.60 14.52 7.87
CA GLN A 142 3.18 15.87 7.92
C GLN A 142 4.69 15.88 8.14
N THR A 143 5.22 14.81 8.76
CA THR A 143 6.65 14.66 9.09
C THR A 143 7.54 14.51 7.87
N TYR A 144 6.99 14.04 6.74
CA TYR A 144 7.70 13.93 5.46
C TYR A 144 7.71 15.28 4.74
N ARG A 145 8.70 15.54 3.89
CA ARG A 145 8.75 16.79 3.11
C ARG A 145 8.04 16.67 1.77
N THR A 146 8.09 15.49 1.15
CA THR A 146 7.55 15.23 -0.19
C THR A 146 6.83 13.90 -0.24
N TYR A 147 6.04 13.70 -1.30
CA TYR A 147 5.43 12.40 -1.60
C TYR A 147 6.45 11.26 -1.68
N ASP A 148 7.59 11.51 -2.33
CA ASP A 148 8.59 10.47 -2.60
C ASP A 148 9.28 9.99 -1.32
N GLU A 149 9.49 10.88 -0.34
CA GLU A 149 10.00 10.51 0.97
C GLU A 149 9.03 9.62 1.73
N TRP A 150 7.76 10.02 1.82
CA TRP A 150 6.71 9.21 2.43
C TRP A 150 6.59 7.86 1.72
N HIS A 151 6.55 7.86 0.39
CA HIS A 151 6.40 6.64 -0.41
C HIS A 151 7.59 5.68 -0.22
N ALA A 152 8.82 6.20 -0.16
CA ALA A 152 10.01 5.38 0.08
C ALA A 152 9.98 4.71 1.46
N ASP A 153 9.53 5.41 2.50
CA ASP A 153 9.39 4.82 3.83
C ASP A 153 8.32 3.73 3.87
N GLN A 154 7.16 3.98 3.25
CA GLN A 154 6.10 2.97 3.12
C GLN A 154 6.55 1.71 2.37
N GLN A 155 7.41 1.84 1.35
CA GLN A 155 7.94 0.68 0.64
C GLN A 155 8.89 -0.14 1.54
N LYS A 156 9.74 0.52 2.32
CA LYS A 156 10.60 -0.18 3.30
C LYS A 156 9.78 -0.94 4.33
N GLU A 157 8.73 -0.34 4.88
CA GLU A 157 7.88 -1.02 5.85
C GLU A 157 7.15 -2.21 5.21
N ARG A 158 6.68 -2.06 3.96
CA ARG A 158 6.07 -3.16 3.20
C ARG A 158 7.03 -4.31 2.94
N GLU A 159 8.25 -4.01 2.52
CA GLU A 159 9.30 -5.01 2.32
C GLU A 159 9.64 -5.72 3.63
N ALA A 160 9.77 -4.98 4.72
CA ALA A 160 10.02 -5.54 6.04
C ALA A 160 8.87 -6.43 6.50
N ALA A 161 7.61 -6.01 6.32
CA ALA A 161 6.44 -6.81 6.63
C ALA A 161 6.35 -8.07 5.77
N ALA A 162 6.63 -7.97 4.46
CA ALA A 162 6.66 -9.11 3.54
C ALA A 162 7.74 -10.12 3.94
N ARG A 163 8.92 -9.64 4.33
CA ARG A 163 10.00 -10.47 4.86
C ARG A 163 9.57 -11.17 6.16
N ARG A 164 9.03 -10.44 7.13
CA ARG A 164 8.50 -11.04 8.38
C ARG A 164 7.44 -12.10 8.09
N ALA A 165 6.53 -11.84 7.15
CA ALA A 165 5.52 -12.81 6.75
C ALA A 165 6.11 -14.04 6.04
N ALA A 166 7.17 -13.87 5.23
CA ALA A 166 7.91 -14.99 4.63
C ALA A 166 8.60 -15.84 5.71
N ASP A 167 9.29 -15.20 6.65
CA ASP A 167 9.97 -15.88 7.77
C ASP A 167 8.96 -16.66 8.63
N MET A 168 7.79 -16.06 8.92
CA MET A 168 6.71 -16.74 9.64
C MET A 168 6.14 -17.94 8.87
N ARG A 169 6.05 -17.86 7.52
CA ARG A 169 5.64 -19.00 6.70
C ARG A 169 6.68 -20.11 6.73
N LEU A 170 7.96 -19.77 6.60
CA LEU A 170 9.06 -20.73 6.70
C LEU A 170 9.11 -21.40 8.07
N ALA A 171 8.88 -20.67 9.16
CA ALA A 171 8.88 -21.22 10.51
C ALA A 171 7.84 -22.31 10.76
N ARG A 172 6.76 -22.36 9.96
CA ARG A 172 5.74 -23.41 10.00
C ARG A 172 6.14 -24.70 9.28
N ILE A 173 7.19 -24.65 8.46
CA ILE A 173 7.71 -25.82 7.75
C ILE A 173 8.55 -26.63 8.73
N GLU A 174 8.27 -27.92 8.82
CA GLU A 174 9.08 -28.86 9.57
C GLU A 174 10.42 -29.05 8.84
N ALA A 175 11.52 -28.86 9.58
CA ALA A 175 12.84 -29.05 9.02
C ALA A 175 13.15 -30.56 9.00
N PRO A 176 13.82 -31.07 7.96
CA PRO A 176 14.23 -32.47 7.86
C PRO A 176 15.31 -32.86 8.89
N LEU A 177 15.98 -31.87 9.49
CA LEU A 177 16.95 -32.05 10.57
C LEU A 177 16.63 -31.08 11.71
N ASP A 178 16.71 -31.56 12.95
CA ASP A 178 16.59 -30.77 14.16
C ASP A 178 17.92 -30.07 14.53
N GLY A 179 17.91 -29.27 15.60
CA GLY A 179 19.09 -28.53 16.03
C GLY A 179 20.25 -29.42 16.48
N ALA A 180 19.98 -30.55 17.12
CA ALA A 180 21.01 -31.49 17.56
C ALA A 180 21.65 -32.23 16.38
N GLU A 181 20.85 -32.55 15.37
CA GLU A 181 21.30 -33.12 14.11
C GLU A 181 22.17 -32.14 13.32
N VAL A 182 21.73 -30.89 13.18
CA VAL A 182 22.52 -29.82 12.53
C VAL A 182 23.87 -29.64 13.22
N MET A 183 23.92 -29.60 14.55
CA MET A 183 25.18 -29.49 15.31
C MET A 183 26.12 -30.66 15.03
N ARG A 184 25.60 -31.90 14.96
CA ARG A 184 26.41 -33.10 14.66
C ARG A 184 26.91 -33.11 13.23
N VAL A 185 26.06 -32.77 12.27
CA VAL A 185 26.43 -32.77 10.85
C VAL A 185 27.50 -31.71 10.59
N LEU A 186 27.29 -30.48 11.08
CA LEU A 186 28.21 -29.37 10.78
C LEU A 186 29.39 -29.25 11.75
N GLU A 187 29.42 -30.05 12.83
CA GLU A 187 30.41 -29.97 13.91
C GLU A 187 30.53 -28.55 14.51
N ILE A 188 29.38 -27.90 14.69
CA ILE A 188 29.29 -26.53 15.25
C ILE A 188 28.64 -26.54 16.64
N PRO A 189 29.06 -25.62 17.54
CA PRO A 189 28.39 -25.45 18.83
C PRO A 189 26.98 -24.88 18.66
N ALA A 190 26.16 -25.01 19.70
CA ALA A 190 24.87 -24.33 19.77
C ALA A 190 25.05 -22.82 19.60
N GLY A 191 24.23 -22.19 18.75
CA GLY A 191 24.30 -20.76 18.48
C GLY A 191 23.52 -20.32 17.25
N PRO A 192 23.64 -19.04 16.85
CA PRO A 192 22.90 -18.46 15.72
C PRO A 192 23.08 -19.21 14.40
N GLN A 193 24.25 -19.83 14.19
CA GLN A 193 24.53 -20.62 12.99
C GLN A 193 23.64 -21.87 12.86
N VAL A 194 23.25 -22.49 13.98
CA VAL A 194 22.29 -23.61 14.00
C VAL A 194 20.91 -23.13 13.54
N GLY A 195 20.47 -21.98 14.00
CA GLY A 195 19.21 -21.36 13.54
C GLY A 195 19.23 -21.02 12.05
N ALA A 196 20.36 -20.50 11.54
CA ALA A 196 20.55 -20.22 10.12
C ALA A 196 20.53 -21.49 9.26
N ALA A 197 21.12 -22.58 9.75
CA ALA A 197 21.06 -23.89 9.11
C ALA A 197 19.63 -24.45 9.04
N ILE A 198 18.87 -24.39 10.14
CA ILE A 198 17.47 -24.82 10.17
C ILE A 198 16.62 -23.96 9.22
N HIS A 199 16.85 -22.64 9.20
CA HIS A 199 16.18 -21.74 8.26
C HIS A 199 16.48 -22.09 6.80
N PHE A 200 17.74 -22.41 6.48
CA PHE A 200 18.15 -22.87 5.15
C PHE A 200 17.42 -24.15 4.74
N LEU A 201 17.37 -25.15 5.62
CA LEU A 201 16.67 -26.41 5.35
C LEU A 201 15.16 -26.20 5.11
N ARG A 202 14.51 -25.36 5.92
CA ARG A 202 13.10 -24.98 5.70
C ARG A 202 12.88 -24.27 4.37
N SER A 203 13.82 -23.42 3.97
CA SER A 203 13.77 -22.73 2.67
C SER A 203 13.89 -23.73 1.52
N LEU A 204 14.79 -24.72 1.63
CA LEU A 204 14.91 -25.79 0.63
C LEU A 204 13.64 -26.63 0.52
N VAL A 205 13.01 -26.98 1.64
CA VAL A 205 11.74 -27.72 1.65
C VAL A 205 10.62 -26.87 1.03
N ALA A 206 10.58 -25.57 1.31
CA ALA A 206 9.60 -24.66 0.70
C ALA A 206 9.73 -24.59 -0.83
N GLU A 207 10.95 -24.67 -1.35
CA GLU A 207 11.24 -24.57 -2.79
C GLU A 207 11.10 -25.90 -3.54
N ARG A 208 11.54 -27.01 -2.92
CA ARG A 208 11.68 -28.32 -3.57
C ARG A 208 10.61 -29.33 -3.17
N GLY A 209 9.84 -29.05 -2.13
CA GLY A 209 8.93 -30.01 -1.51
C GLY A 209 9.65 -30.93 -0.53
N GLU A 210 9.24 -32.19 -0.46
CA GLU A 210 9.83 -33.18 0.46
C GLU A 210 11.34 -33.35 0.21
N LEU A 211 12.13 -33.33 1.28
CA LEU A 211 13.58 -33.49 1.23
C LEU A 211 13.99 -34.68 2.10
N SER A 212 14.71 -35.63 1.51
CA SER A 212 15.25 -36.76 2.26
C SER A 212 16.30 -36.28 3.26
N ARG A 213 16.48 -37.02 4.36
CA ARG A 213 17.47 -36.68 5.38
C ARG A 213 18.89 -36.60 4.81
N THR A 214 19.26 -37.54 3.95
CA THR A 214 20.59 -37.57 3.30
C THR A 214 20.81 -36.38 2.36
N ASP A 215 19.80 -36.00 1.58
CA ASP A 215 19.88 -34.82 0.71
C ASP A 215 19.95 -33.53 1.53
N ALA A 216 19.24 -33.47 2.65
CA ALA A 216 19.32 -32.36 3.60
C ALA A 216 20.72 -32.21 4.19
N GLU A 217 21.35 -33.30 4.62
CA GLU A 217 22.73 -33.31 5.13
C GLU A 217 23.73 -32.84 4.08
N ALA A 218 23.64 -33.38 2.86
CA ALA A 218 24.53 -33.00 1.75
C ALA A 218 24.37 -31.52 1.37
N ALA A 219 23.13 -31.03 1.27
CA ALA A 219 22.84 -29.64 1.00
C ALA A 219 23.33 -28.73 2.13
N LEU A 220 23.18 -29.16 3.39
CA LEU A 220 23.62 -28.40 4.57
C LEU A 220 25.15 -28.25 4.61
N GLN A 221 25.90 -29.30 4.28
CA GLN A 221 27.36 -29.25 4.18
C GLN A 221 27.83 -28.33 3.05
N ALA A 222 27.18 -28.43 1.89
CA ALA A 222 27.48 -27.57 0.74
C ALA A 222 27.25 -26.09 1.08
N TRP A 223 26.13 -25.78 1.75
CA TRP A 223 25.82 -24.45 2.24
C TRP A 223 26.86 -23.92 3.23
N ASN A 224 27.23 -24.72 4.23
CA ASN A 224 28.21 -24.32 5.25
C ASN A 224 29.60 -24.06 4.65
N SER A 225 30.02 -24.87 3.67
CA SER A 225 31.30 -24.70 2.98
C SER A 225 31.37 -23.37 2.22
N GLN A 226 30.28 -22.99 1.54
CA GLN A 226 30.18 -21.70 0.85
C GLN A 226 30.19 -20.53 1.85
N ALA A 227 29.48 -20.66 2.98
CA ALA A 227 29.43 -19.64 4.01
C ALA A 227 30.81 -19.37 4.64
N ARG A 228 31.59 -20.43 4.94
CA ARG A 228 32.96 -20.34 5.48
C ARG A 228 33.95 -19.70 4.49
N THR A 229 33.74 -19.90 3.20
CA THR A 229 34.57 -19.29 2.14
C THR A 229 34.32 -17.78 2.05
N ARG A 230 33.08 -17.33 2.31
CA ARG A 230 32.67 -15.92 2.23
C ARG A 230 33.05 -15.12 3.48
N PHE A 231 33.20 -15.78 4.63
CA PHE A 231 33.64 -15.22 5.89
C PHE A 231 34.69 -16.14 6.54
N PRO A 232 35.97 -16.04 6.14
CA PRO A 232 37.02 -16.83 6.77
C PRO A 232 37.12 -16.44 8.24
N SER A 233 37.00 -17.42 9.12
CA SER A 233 37.23 -17.26 10.56
C SER A 233 38.63 -16.69 10.77
N ARG A 234 38.74 -15.49 11.34
CA ARG A 234 40.00 -14.90 11.81
C ARG A 234 40.45 -15.55 13.12
#